data_AF-A0A4P1RV99-F1
#
_entry.id   AF-A0A4P1RV99-F1
#
_cell.length_a   1.000
_cell.length_b   1.000
_cell.length_c   1.000
_cell.angle_alpha   90.00
_cell.angle_beta   90.00
_cell.angle_gamma   90.00
#
_symmetry.space_group_name_H-M   'P 1'
#
loop_
_entity.id
_entity.type
_entity.pdbx_description
1 polymer ?
#
loop_
_entity_poly.entity_id
_entity_poly.type
_entity_poly.pdbx_seq_one_letter_code
_entity_poly.pdbx_strand_id
1 'polypeptide(L)'
;MITIGQPSFRVIGYSDNSCDMLDITPQLVPSLESPEILSVGTNVRTLFTHSSATLLEKAFGVWEITLLNPIWVHSRSYGKAFYSILHDIDIGVGIDLEPPRIEDPTLSIVGVV
;
A
#
# COMPACT_ATOMS: atom_id res chain seq x y z
N MET A 1 4.47 -1.10 -8.48
CA MET A 1 3.29 -0.28 -8.77
C MET A 1 2.01 -1.09 -8.54
N ILE A 2 1.04 -0.53 -7.84
CA ILE A 2 -0.30 -1.09 -7.66
C ILE A 2 -1.30 -0.07 -8.21
N THR A 3 -2.20 -0.49 -9.09
CA THR A 3 -3.19 0.37 -9.74
C THR A 3 -4.57 0.15 -9.14
N ILE A 4 -5.24 1.22 -8.74
CA ILE A 4 -6.51 1.20 -8.04
C ILE A 4 -7.61 1.86 -8.87
N GLY A 5 -8.72 1.17 -9.08
CA GLY A 5 -9.90 1.71 -9.72
C GLY A 5 -10.76 2.53 -8.75
N GLN A 6 -10.94 3.82 -9.05
CA GLN A 6 -11.89 4.69 -8.35
C GLN A 6 -13.31 4.54 -8.92
N PRO A 7 -14.38 4.72 -8.11
CA PRO A 7 -14.38 5.01 -6.67
C PRO A 7 -14.33 3.75 -5.78
N SER A 8 -14.08 2.57 -6.37
CA SER A 8 -14.26 1.28 -5.70
C SER A 8 -13.15 0.90 -4.71
N PHE A 9 -11.98 1.56 -4.77
CA PHE A 9 -10.77 1.20 -4.02
C PHE A 9 -10.27 -0.24 -4.30
N ARG A 10 -10.62 -0.80 -5.46
CA ARG A 10 -10.21 -2.14 -5.86
C ARG A 10 -8.97 -2.10 -6.73
N VAL A 11 -8.07 -3.04 -6.52
CA VAL A 11 -6.90 -3.27 -7.36
C VAL A 11 -7.37 -3.67 -8.76
N ILE A 12 -6.92 -2.95 -9.79
CA ILE A 12 -7.18 -3.24 -11.20
C ILE A 12 -5.92 -3.72 -11.94
N GLY A 13 -4.76 -3.55 -11.32
CA GLY A 13 -3.48 -4.07 -11.80
C GLY A 13 -2.41 -3.94 -10.71
N TYR A 14 -1.36 -4.74 -10.78
CA TYR A 14 -0.20 -4.63 -9.91
C TYR A 14 1.01 -5.26 -10.60
N SER A 15 2.22 -4.80 -10.26
CA SER A 15 3.46 -5.39 -10.75
C SER A 15 3.79 -6.68 -10.01
N ASP A 16 4.45 -7.63 -10.70
CA ASP A 16 4.79 -8.96 -10.16
C ASP A 16 5.53 -8.90 -8.82
N ASN A 17 6.41 -7.90 -8.64
CA ASN A 17 7.16 -7.70 -7.41
C ASN A 17 6.32 -7.14 -6.23
N SER A 18 5.06 -6.75 -6.43
CA SER A 18 4.25 -6.11 -5.38
C SER A 18 3.91 -7.06 -4.23
N CYS A 19 3.68 -8.34 -4.53
CA CYS A 19 3.43 -9.35 -3.50
C CYS A 19 4.64 -9.52 -2.59
N ASP A 20 5.82 -9.69 -3.19
CA ASP A 20 7.09 -9.81 -2.46
C ASP A 20 7.41 -8.55 -1.67
N MET A 21 7.15 -7.36 -2.24
CA MET A 21 7.36 -6.10 -1.54
C MET A 21 6.51 -6.01 -0.27
N LEU A 22 5.22 -6.37 -0.35
CA LEU A 22 4.28 -6.35 0.77
C LEU A 22 4.41 -7.57 1.71
N ASP A 23 5.38 -8.46 1.44
CA ASP A 23 5.59 -9.72 2.15
C ASP A 23 4.28 -10.56 2.19
N ILE A 24 3.54 -10.57 1.07
CA ILE A 24 2.33 -11.39 0.89
C ILE A 24 2.77 -12.72 0.30
N THR A 25 3.05 -13.69 1.16
CA THR A 25 3.35 -15.06 0.73
C THR A 25 2.07 -15.79 0.30
N PRO A 26 1.99 -16.32 -0.94
CA PRO A 26 0.94 -17.26 -1.31
C PRO A 26 1.16 -18.54 -0.52
N GLN A 27 0.35 -18.77 0.53
CA GLN A 27 0.37 -20.03 1.26
C GLN A 27 0.01 -21.17 0.29
N LEU A 28 0.90 -22.16 0.14
CA LEU A 28 0.67 -23.35 -0.71
C LEU A 28 -0.46 -24.25 -0.18
N VAL A 29 -0.92 -24.01 1.05
CA VAL A 29 -2.04 -24.71 1.68
C VAL A 29 -3.11 -23.66 2.04
N PRO A 30 -4.37 -23.83 1.60
CA PRO A 30 -5.45 -22.95 2.04
C PRO A 30 -5.71 -23.20 3.53
N SER A 31 -5.16 -22.37 4.40
CA SER A 31 -5.61 -22.28 5.79
C SER A 31 -6.92 -21.50 5.84
N LEU A 32 -7.77 -21.81 6.83
CA LEU A 32 -9.07 -21.15 7.06
C LEU A 32 -8.91 -19.64 7.37
N GLU A 33 -7.68 -19.21 7.68
CA GLU A 33 -7.27 -17.83 7.95
C GLU A 33 -6.31 -17.36 6.84
N SER A 34 -6.74 -17.46 5.58
CA SER A 34 -5.90 -17.15 4.42
C SER A 34 -5.33 -15.72 4.49
N PRO A 35 -4.00 -15.52 4.37
CA PRO A 35 -3.45 -14.18 4.23
C PRO A 35 -3.99 -13.56 2.95
N GLU A 36 -4.46 -12.31 3.03
CA GLU A 36 -5.06 -11.60 1.90
C GLU A 36 -4.11 -11.58 0.71
N ILE A 37 -4.44 -12.35 -0.31
CA ILE A 37 -3.68 -12.41 -1.55
C ILE A 37 -3.93 -11.10 -2.31
N LEU A 38 -2.85 -10.40 -2.67
CA LEU A 38 -2.92 -9.30 -3.62
C LEU A 38 -3.38 -9.88 -4.96
N SER A 39 -4.57 -9.48 -5.39
CA SER A 39 -5.18 -9.93 -6.64
C SER A 39 -6.04 -8.82 -7.24
N VAL A 40 -6.38 -8.94 -8.52
CA VAL A 40 -7.33 -8.02 -9.15
C VAL A 40 -8.69 -8.15 -8.46
N GLY A 41 -9.27 -7.02 -8.08
CA GLY A 41 -10.51 -6.94 -7.30
C GLY A 41 -10.28 -6.86 -5.79
N THR A 42 -9.08 -7.15 -5.28
CA THR A 42 -8.74 -6.97 -3.86
C THR A 42 -8.97 -5.51 -3.45
N ASN A 43 -9.53 -5.28 -2.27
CA ASN A 43 -9.69 -3.94 -1.72
C ASN A 43 -8.34 -3.46 -1.16
N VAL A 44 -7.76 -2.41 -1.74
CA VAL A 44 -6.40 -1.94 -1.40
C VAL A 44 -6.23 -1.61 0.09
N ARG A 45 -7.31 -1.19 0.74
CA ARG A 45 -7.31 -0.83 2.17
C ARG A 45 -6.99 -1.99 3.09
N THR A 46 -7.16 -3.21 2.60
CA THR A 46 -6.88 -4.41 3.37
C THR A 46 -5.39 -4.77 3.34
N LEU A 47 -4.67 -4.33 2.31
CA LEU A 47 -3.21 -4.53 2.17
C LEU A 47 -2.38 -3.75 3.21
N PHE A 48 -2.97 -2.71 3.80
CA PHE A 48 -2.30 -1.81 4.73
C PHE A 48 -2.97 -1.84 6.12
N THR A 49 -2.24 -1.32 7.12
CA THR A 49 -2.81 -1.08 8.45
C THR A 49 -4.01 -0.12 8.38
N HIS A 50 -4.90 -0.17 9.37
CA HIS A 50 -6.11 0.65 9.38
C HIS A 50 -5.81 2.15 9.25
N SER A 51 -4.79 2.64 9.97
CA SER A 51 -4.37 4.05 9.91
C SER A 51 -3.87 4.43 8.51
N SER A 52 -3.04 3.59 7.89
CA SER A 52 -2.55 3.80 6.53
C SER A 52 -3.67 3.75 5.50
N ALA A 53 -4.64 2.85 5.64
CA ALA A 53 -5.81 2.79 4.78
C ALA A 53 -6.62 4.09 4.83
N THR A 54 -6.86 4.65 6.02
CA THR A 54 -7.57 5.93 6.17
C THR A 54 -6.81 7.11 5.55
N LEU A 55 -5.47 7.10 5.60
CA LEU A 55 -4.66 8.13 4.92
C LEU A 55 -4.82 8.04 3.40
N LEU A 56 -4.76 6.83 2.83
CA LEU A 56 -4.97 6.60 1.40
C LEU A 56 -6.39 6.98 0.97
N GLU A 57 -7.41 6.65 1.77
CA GLU A 57 -8.80 7.05 1.50
C GLU A 57 -8.96 8.57 1.40
N LYS A 58 -8.36 9.30 2.34
CA LYS A 58 -8.36 10.77 2.31
C LYS A 58 -7.65 11.27 1.07
N ALA A 59 -6.51 10.68 0.72
CA ALA A 59 -5.73 11.10 -0.44
C ALA A 59 -6.49 10.90 -1.75
N PHE A 60 -7.20 9.78 -1.90
CA PHE A 60 -7.97 9.49 -3.11
C PHE A 60 -9.20 10.40 -3.25
N GLY A 61 -9.59 11.12 -2.20
CA GLY A 61 -10.67 12.11 -2.22
C GLY A 61 -10.22 13.53 -2.56
N VAL A 62 -8.92 13.79 -2.71
CA VAL A 62 -8.38 15.11 -3.04
C VAL A 62 -8.30 15.30 -4.55
N TRP A 63 -8.55 16.53 -5.02
CA TRP A 63 -8.48 16.91 -6.43
C TRP A 63 -7.09 16.73 -7.04
N GLU A 64 -6.05 17.15 -6.31
CA GLU A 64 -4.66 17.05 -6.75
C GLU A 64 -3.90 16.11 -5.82
N ILE A 65 -3.97 14.81 -6.12
CA ILE A 65 -3.47 13.72 -5.26
C ILE A 65 -1.95 13.79 -5.01
N THR A 66 -1.21 14.36 -5.95
CA THR A 66 0.26 14.48 -5.91
C THR A 66 0.75 15.43 -4.82
N LEU A 67 -0.09 16.37 -4.35
CA LEU A 67 0.24 17.29 -3.25
C LEU A 67 0.42 16.57 -1.91
N LEU A 68 -0.09 15.35 -1.78
CA LEU A 68 0.00 14.55 -0.57
C LEU A 68 1.21 13.59 -0.58
N ASN A 69 2.00 13.59 -1.65
CA ASN A 69 3.16 12.71 -1.74
C ASN A 69 4.35 13.26 -0.93
N PRO A 70 5.11 12.38 -0.25
CA PRO A 70 4.86 10.95 -0.08
C PRO A 70 3.89 10.67 1.10
N ILE A 71 3.12 9.59 1.02
CA ILE A 71 2.29 9.11 2.15
C ILE A 71 2.99 7.97 2.87
N TRP A 72 3.19 8.09 4.19
CA TRP A 72 3.76 7.01 4.99
C TRP A 72 2.73 5.91 5.27
N VAL A 73 2.99 4.71 4.77
CA VAL A 73 2.07 3.56 4.90
C VAL A 73 2.78 2.34 5.46
N HIS A 74 2.03 1.49 6.17
CA HIS A 74 2.53 0.22 6.69
C HIS A 74 1.68 -0.92 6.14
N SER A 75 2.35 -1.97 5.64
CA SER A 75 1.70 -3.22 5.24
C SER A 75 0.95 -3.85 6.40
N ARG A 76 -0.17 -4.51 6.12
CA ARG A 76 -0.95 -5.23 7.14
C ARG A 76 -0.24 -6.49 7.62
N SER A 77 0.39 -7.24 6.70
CA SER A 77 0.94 -8.57 6.97
C SER A 77 2.05 -8.55 8.01
N TYR A 78 3.07 -7.70 7.80
CA TYR A 78 4.28 -7.67 8.63
C TYR A 78 4.62 -6.27 9.18
N GLY A 79 3.76 -5.27 8.96
CA GLY A 79 4.00 -3.91 9.47
C GLY A 79 5.11 -3.15 8.76
N LYS A 80 5.66 -3.69 7.66
CA LYS A 80 6.72 -3.06 6.87
C LYS A 80 6.27 -1.71 6.32
N ALA A 81 7.11 -0.70 6.50
CA ALA A 81 6.82 0.67 6.11
C ALA A 81 7.25 0.96 4.66
N PHE A 82 6.51 1.85 4.00
CA PHE A 82 6.79 2.36 2.66
C PHE A 82 6.42 3.84 2.59
N TYR A 83 7.15 4.57 1.75
CA TYR A 83 6.61 5.77 1.14
C TYR A 83 5.73 5.38 -0.03
N SER A 84 4.46 5.78 0.02
CA SER A 84 3.51 5.63 -1.06
C SER A 84 3.51 6.90 -1.90
N ILE A 85 3.95 6.78 -3.15
CA ILE A 85 3.91 7.84 -4.16
C ILE A 85 2.67 7.60 -5.03
N LEU A 86 1.74 8.54 -4.99
CA LEU A 86 0.47 8.46 -5.69
C LEU A 86 0.52 9.22 -7.02
N HIS A 87 0.00 8.59 -8.07
CA HIS A 87 -0.11 9.17 -9.40
C HIS A 87 -1.55 9.07 -9.87
N ASP A 88 -2.12 10.19 -10.31
CA ASP A 88 -3.41 10.17 -11.02
C ASP A 88 -3.19 9.63 -12.44
N ILE A 89 -4.03 8.68 -12.85
CA ILE A 89 -3.97 8.06 -14.18
C ILE A 89 -5.39 7.91 -14.74
N ASP A 90 -5.52 7.76 -16.06
CA ASP A 90 -6.82 7.77 -16.75
C ASP A 90 -7.86 6.77 -16.20
N ILE A 91 -7.41 5.66 -15.62
CA ILE A 91 -8.26 4.57 -15.11
C ILE A 91 -8.33 4.50 -13.57
N GLY A 92 -7.77 5.49 -12.86
CA GLY A 92 -7.78 5.56 -11.40
C GLY A 92 -6.47 6.08 -10.81
N VAL A 93 -5.94 5.42 -9.77
CA VAL A 93 -4.73 5.86 -9.06
C VAL A 93 -3.63 4.82 -9.13
N GLY A 94 -2.44 5.22 -9.53
CA GLY A 94 -1.21 4.45 -9.39
C GLY A 94 -0.56 4.67 -8.03
N ILE A 95 -0.16 3.58 -7.37
CA ILE A 95 0.57 3.58 -6.10
C ILE A 95 1.94 2.96 -6.34
N ASP A 96 2.99 3.77 -6.17
CA ASP A 96 4.35 3.28 -6.10
C ASP A 96 4.81 3.22 -4.65
N LEU A 97 5.24 2.03 -4.24
CA LEU A 97 5.74 1.77 -2.90
C LEU A 97 7.26 1.84 -2.94
N GLU A 98 7.83 2.81 -2.24
CA GLU A 98 9.27 2.96 -2.09
C GLU A 98 9.67 2.58 -0.66
N PRO A 99 10.54 1.58 -0.47
CA PRO A 99 11.02 1.23 0.87
C PRO A 99 11.84 2.41 1.43
N PRO A 100 11.71 2.71 2.73
CA PRO A 100 12.49 3.78 3.34
C PRO A 100 13.99 3.43 3.30
N ARG A 101 14.82 4.45 3.09
CA ARG A 101 16.27 4.28 3.10
C ARG A 101 16.73 4.10 4.55
N ILE A 102 17.74 3.25 4.78
CA ILE A 102 18.30 2.95 6.11
C ILE A 102 18.81 4.22 6.81
N GLU A 103 19.16 5.26 6.04
CA GLU A 103 19.66 6.54 6.53
C GLU A 103 18.54 7.54 6.86
N ASP A 104 17.26 7.17 6.76
CA ASP A 104 16.16 8.08 7.04
C ASP A 104 16.08 8.38 8.56
N PRO A 105 16.29 9.63 9.00
CA PRO A 105 16.34 10.00 10.42
C PRO A 105 15.01 9.77 11.15
N THR A 106 13.90 9.57 10.44
CA THR A 106 12.60 9.24 11.05
C THR A 106 12.54 7.80 11.58
N LEU A 107 13.34 6.88 11.03
CA LEU A 107 13.42 5.49 11.51
C LEU A 107 14.31 5.35 12.75
N SER A 108 15.25 6.27 12.96
CA SER A 108 16.17 6.24 14.12
C SER A 108 15.51 6.68 15.44
N ILE A 109 14.28 7.21 15.41
CA ILE A 109 13.59 7.72 16.60
C ILE A 109 12.61 6.69 17.20
N VAL A 110 12.26 5.61 16.48
CA VAL A 110 11.30 4.59 16.97
C VAL A 110 11.99 3.50 17.80
N GLY A 111 13.04 3.85 18.55
CA GLY A 111 13.88 2.89 19.28
C GLY A 111 14.38 3.33 20.65
N VAL A 112 13.83 4.40 21.23
CA VAL A 112 14.05 4.78 22.64
C VAL A 112 12.75 5.27 23.24
N VAL A 113 12.03 4.37 23.93
CA VAL A 113 11.30 4.59 25.20
C VAL A 113 10.83 3.24 25.73
#